data_AF-A0AB38S8W2-F1
#
_entry.id   AF-A0AB38S8W2-F1
#
_cell.length_a   1.000
_cell.length_b   1.000
_cell.length_c   1.000
_cell.angle_alpha   90.00
_cell.angle_beta   90.00
_cell.angle_gamma   90.00
#
_symmetry.space_group_name_H-M   'P 1'
#
loop_
_entity.id
_entity.type
_entity.pdbx_description
1 polymer ?
#
loop_
_entity_poly.entity_id
_entity_poly.type
_entity_poly.pdbx_seq_one_letter_code
_entity_poly.pdbx_strand_id
1 'polypeptide(L)' 'MSEPAAQSEGIPTAAPQNWLSRAKIRIAPIDDGVVADEQSTIDLYFRWGLIKQKLDAAEIVDRSFADAIAKVGL' A
#
# COMPACT_ATOMS: atom_id res chain seq x y z
N MET A 1 -24.28 9.44 0.62
CA MET A 1 -24.08 8.77 -0.69
C MET A 1 -22.87 7.87 -0.51
N SER A 2 -23.07 6.56 -0.33
CA SER A 2 -21.97 5.60 -0.13
C SER A 2 -21.70 4.90 -1.46
N GLU A 3 -20.45 4.93 -1.91
CA GLU A 3 -20.00 4.25 -3.11
C GLU A 3 -20.13 2.73 -2.92
N PRO A 4 -20.71 1.96 -3.87
CA PRO A 4 -20.78 0.52 -3.74
C PRO A 4 -19.39 -0.08 -3.97
N ALA A 5 -18.91 -0.88 -3.01
CA ALA A 5 -17.76 -1.75 -3.22
C ALA A 5 -17.98 -2.54 -4.52
N ALA A 6 -17.01 -2.49 -5.44
CA ALA A 6 -17.08 -3.12 -6.74
C ALA A 6 -17.58 -4.57 -6.62
N GLN A 7 -18.75 -4.86 -7.21
CA GLN A 7 -19.26 -6.22 -7.26
C GLN A 7 -18.49 -6.98 -8.33
N SER A 8 -17.50 -7.77 -7.91
CA SER A 8 -16.88 -8.78 -8.76
C SER A 8 -17.78 -10.02 -8.78
N GLU A 9 -18.22 -10.47 -9.95
CA GLU A 9 -18.95 -11.73 -10.07
C GLU A 9 -18.21 -12.87 -9.34
N GLY A 10 -18.91 -13.55 -8.41
CA GLY A 10 -18.39 -14.73 -7.69
C GLY A 10 -17.83 -14.46 -6.29
N ILE A 11 -17.72 -13.22 -5.83
CA ILE A 11 -17.33 -12.91 -4.45
C ILE A 11 -18.57 -12.66 -3.59
N PRO A 12 -18.79 -13.40 -2.49
CA PRO A 12 -19.89 -13.11 -1.56
C PRO A 12 -19.80 -11.67 -1.06
N THR A 13 -20.93 -10.95 -1.02
CA THR A 13 -20.98 -9.52 -0.64
C THR A 13 -20.35 -9.22 0.72
N ALA A 14 -20.36 -10.19 1.64
CA ALA A 14 -19.74 -10.06 2.95
C ALA A 14 -18.20 -10.17 2.94
N ALA A 15 -17.60 -10.76 1.91
CA ALA A 15 -16.16 -11.03 1.88
C ALA A 15 -15.31 -9.74 1.85
N PRO A 16 -15.61 -8.71 1.03
CA PRO A 16 -14.90 -7.42 1.08
C PRO A 16 -15.04 -6.75 2.45
N GLN A 17 -16.23 -6.80 3.04
CA GLN A 17 -16.52 -6.16 4.32
C GLN A 17 -15.77 -6.85 5.47
N ASN A 18 -15.73 -8.18 5.45
CA ASN A 18 -14.95 -8.97 6.40
C ASN A 18 -13.45 -8.77 6.21
N TRP A 19 -12.98 -8.60 4.97
CA TRP A 19 -11.57 -8.31 4.70
C TRP A 19 -11.19 -6.93 5.22
N LEU A 20 -11.95 -5.88 4.87
CA LEU A 20 -11.73 -4.51 5.35
C LEU A 20 -11.75 -4.41 6.88
N SER A 21 -12.68 -5.10 7.54
CA SER A 21 -12.77 -5.10 9.01
C SER A 21 -11.55 -5.72 9.70
N ARG A 22 -10.85 -6.63 9.01
CA ARG A 22 -9.64 -7.29 9.51
C ARG A 22 -8.36 -6.61 9.03
N ALA A 23 -8.44 -5.93 7.89
CA ALA A 23 -7.33 -5.23 7.30
C ALA A 23 -7.04 -3.99 8.14
N LYS A 24 -5.91 -3.99 8.85
CA LYS A 24 -5.42 -2.84 9.61
C LYS A 24 -4.77 -1.83 8.66
N ILE A 25 -5.54 -1.36 7.68
CA ILE A 25 -5.08 -0.45 6.63
C ILE A 25 -5.39 0.99 7.08
N ARG A 26 -4.42 1.87 6.91
CA ARG A 26 -4.58 3.31 7.04
C ARG A 26 -4.07 3.98 5.77
N ILE A 27 -4.68 5.10 5.39
CA ILE A 27 -4.11 5.99 4.39
C ILE A 27 -3.07 6.85 5.13
N ALA A 28 -1.85 6.96 4.59
CA ALA A 28 -0.76 7.67 5.23
C ALA A 28 0.12 8.36 4.17
N PRO A 29 0.86 9.42 4.54
CA PRO A 29 1.91 9.97 3.70
C PRO A 29 2.96 8.90 3.37
N ILE A 30 3.53 8.97 2.18
CA ILE A 30 4.75 8.21 1.85
C ILE A 30 5.94 8.95 2.45
N ASP A 31 6.17 8.71 3.74
CA ASP A 31 7.30 9.24 4.50
C ASP A 31 8.52 8.30 4.46
N ASP A 32 9.59 8.66 5.18
CA ASP A 32 10.81 7.85 5.22
C ASP A 32 10.60 6.46 5.82
N GLY A 33 9.61 6.30 6.72
CA GLY A 33 9.25 5.01 7.28
C GLY A 33 8.64 4.10 6.24
N VAL A 34 7.68 4.61 5.46
CA VAL A 34 7.07 3.86 4.33
C VAL A 34 8.13 3.43 3.32
N VAL A 35 9.10 4.30 3.02
CA VAL A 35 10.19 3.96 2.08
C VAL A 35 11.13 2.91 2.65
N ALA A 36 11.44 2.97 3.94
CA ALA A 36 12.25 1.94 4.59
C ALA A 36 11.57 0.57 4.59
N ASP A 37 10.26 0.53 4.81
CA ASP A 37 9.46 -0.70 4.75
C ASP A 37 9.43 -1.29 3.32
N GLU A 38 9.26 -0.45 2.31
CA GLU A 38 9.32 -0.89 0.90
C GLU A 38 10.72 -1.39 0.53
N GLN A 39 11.79 -0.68 0.96
CA GLN A 39 13.16 -1.13 0.71
C GLN A 39 13.44 -2.50 1.35
N SER A 40 12.89 -2.75 2.54
CA SER A 40 12.99 -4.05 3.20
C SER A 40 12.32 -5.16 2.40
N THR A 41 11.20 -4.86 1.74
CA THR A 41 10.50 -5.79 0.84
C THR A 41 11.28 -6.05 -0.45
N ILE A 42 11.82 -5.00 -1.07
CA ILE A 42 12.72 -5.10 -2.23
C ILE A 42 13.94 -5.97 -1.90
N ASP A 43 14.59 -5.70 -0.76
CA ASP A 43 15.77 -6.44 -0.31
C ASP A 43 15.44 -7.91 -0.05
N LEU A 44 14.28 -8.20 0.54
CA LEU A 44 13.78 -9.56 0.70
C LEU A 44 13.67 -10.25 -0.67
N TYR A 45 13.03 -9.61 -1.65
CA TYR A 45 12.77 -10.22 -2.96
C TYR A 45 14.07 -10.41 -3.75
N PHE A 46 14.98 -9.45 -3.68
CA PHE A 46 16.28 -9.54 -4.33
C PHE A 46 17.14 -10.66 -3.70
N ARG A 47 17.16 -10.77 -2.37
CA ARG A 47 17.88 -11.83 -1.64
C ARG A 47 17.45 -13.24 -2.08
N TRP A 48 16.17 -13.42 -2.39
CA TRP A 48 15.63 -14.70 -2.83
C TRP A 48 15.58 -14.86 -4.36
N GLY A 49 16.13 -13.91 -5.12
CA GLY A 49 16.16 -13.96 -6.59
C GLY A 49 14.79 -13.81 -7.26
N LEU A 50 13.78 -13.31 -6.56
CA LEU A 50 12.43 -13.06 -7.10
C LEU A 50 12.41 -11.85 -8.05
N ILE A 51 13.34 -10.91 -7.86
CA ILE A 51 13.62 -9.81 -8.77
C ILE A 51 15.09 -9.85 -9.17
N LYS A 52 15.37 -9.46 -10.43
CA LYS A 52 16.70 -9.59 -11.04
C LYS A 52 17.64 -8.43 -10.74
N GLN A 53 17.07 -7.27 -10.39
CA GLN A 53 17.81 -6.04 -10.14
C GLN A 53 17.44 -5.53 -8.75
N LYS A 54 18.44 -5.06 -8.00
CA LYS A 54 18.19 -4.32 -6.77
C LYS A 54 17.66 -2.94 -7.13
N LEU A 55 16.52 -2.60 -6.54
CA LEU A 55 15.85 -1.32 -6.72
C LEU A 55 16.09 -0.42 -5.51
N ASP A 56 16.04 0.90 -5.73
CA ASP A 56 15.96 1.90 -4.66
C ASP A 56 14.49 2.32 -4.49
N ALA A 57 13.92 2.06 -3.31
CA ALA A 57 12.55 2.41 -2.99
C ALA A 57 12.29 3.92 -3.13
N ALA A 58 13.27 4.76 -2.81
CA ALA A 58 13.12 6.22 -2.85
C ALA A 58 12.95 6.75 -4.28
N GLU A 59 13.44 6.03 -5.29
CA GLU A 59 13.32 6.40 -6.70
C GLU A 59 12.00 5.89 -7.34
N ILE A 60 11.28 5.00 -6.67
CA ILE A 60 10.08 4.34 -7.21
C ILE A 60 8.80 4.98 -6.68
N VAL A 61 8.76 5.34 -5.39
CA VAL A 61 7.55 5.85 -4.76
C VAL A 61 7.32 7.33 -5.08
N ASP A 62 6.07 7.69 -5.37
CA ASP A 62 5.69 9.09 -5.63
C ASP A 62 5.37 9.82 -4.32
N ARG A 63 6.34 10.59 -3.83
CA ARG A 63 6.18 11.37 -2.60
C ARG A 63 5.52 12.74 -2.81
N SER A 64 5.14 13.11 -4.04
CA SER A 64 4.63 14.46 -4.35
C SER A 64 3.35 14.82 -3.58
N PHE A 65 2.62 13.83 -3.07
CA PHE A 65 1.39 14.01 -2.30
C PHE A 65 1.58 13.92 -0.78
N ALA A 66 2.78 13.60 -0.28
CA ALA A 66 3.02 13.34 1.15
C ALA A 66 2.56 14.52 2.04
N ASP A 67 2.91 15.74 1.65
CA ASP A 67 2.52 16.96 2.37
C ASP A 67 1.00 17.19 2.37
N ALA A 68 0.33 16.88 1.26
CA ALA A 68 -1.12 17.05 1.14
C ALA A 68 -1.84 16.06 2.07
N ILE A 69 -1.40 14.80 2.11
CA ILE A 69 -1.97 13.76 2.96
C ILE A 69 -1.68 14.04 4.44
N ALA A 70 -0.47 14.50 4.78
CA ALA A 70 -0.09 14.82 6.15
C ALA A 70 -0.97 15.93 6.75
N LYS A 71 -1.36 16.92 5.95
CA LYS A 71 -2.21 18.05 6.38
C LYS A 71 -3.66 17.65 6.64
N VAL A 72 -4.18 16.64 5.94
CA VAL A 72 -5.58 16.21 6.09
C VAL A 72 -5.76 15.32 7.33
N GLY A 73 -4.67 14.81 7.91
CA GLY A 73 -4.71 14.12 9.21
C GLY A 73 -5.60 12.88 9.23
N LEU A 74 -5.63 12.14 8.10
CA LEU A 74 -6.26 10.82 8.02
C LEU A 74 -5.62 9.82 8.98
#